data_AF-A0A150J7S7-F1
#
_entry.id   AF-A0A150J7S7-F1
#
_cell.length_a   1.000
_cell.length_b   1.000
_cell.length_c   1.000
_cell.angle_alpha   90.00
_cell.angle_beta   90.00
_cell.angle_gamma   90.00
#
_symmetry.space_group_name_H-M   'P 1'
#
loop_
_entity.id
_entity.type
_entity.pdbx_description
1 polymer ?
#
loop_
_entity_poly.entity_id
_entity_poly.type
_entity_poly.pdbx_seq_one_letter_code
_entity_poly.pdbx_strand_id
1 'polypeptide(L)'
;MMKFFRKHRKAVSPVIAVMLLVAVAVAAVGAYFIWFRSFQTQTQKGVQEASSGALGTGLQVVSLSDDGSVYYVVVKNTLSSGDLIFTGAKVNPPGTGNDLNSTYSTTIRIQPGKSVTYRLVPQYPLATGTSRTFLLEANSATVVTTVTYADS
;
A
#
# COMPACT_ATOMS: atom_id res chain seq x y z
N MET A 1 62.10 11.52 13.81
CA MET A 1 61.30 12.52 13.08
C MET A 1 59.82 12.23 13.37
N MET A 2 59.18 13.00 14.25
CA MET A 2 57.73 12.94 14.44
C MET A 2 57.21 14.35 14.71
N LYS A 3 56.33 14.78 13.80
CA LYS A 3 55.73 16.11 13.69
C LYS A 3 54.62 16.29 14.71
N PHE A 4 54.65 17.45 15.36
CA PHE A 4 53.50 18.32 15.67
C PHE A 4 52.15 17.66 16.02
N PHE A 5 51.87 17.62 17.32
CA PHE A 5 50.54 17.98 17.81
C PHE A 5 50.66 19.18 18.74
N ARG A 6 50.52 20.40 18.18
CA ARG A 6 50.25 21.59 19.00
C ARG A 6 48.83 21.45 19.54
N LYS A 7 48.70 21.31 20.87
CA LYS A 7 47.42 21.42 21.58
C LYS A 7 46.85 22.83 21.33
N HIS A 8 45.91 22.94 20.39
CA HIS A 8 45.14 24.17 20.17
C HIS A 8 44.21 24.39 21.37
N ARG A 9 44.70 25.06 22.43
CA ARG A 9 43.82 25.68 23.43
C ARG A 9 43.34 27.03 22.89
N LYS A 10 42.47 27.02 21.88
CA LYS A 10 41.52 28.12 21.74
C LYS A 10 40.34 27.74 22.63
N ALA A 11 40.20 28.42 23.76
CA ALA A 11 39.01 28.26 24.60
C ALA A 11 37.82 28.65 23.73
N VAL A 12 37.10 27.65 23.22
CA VAL A 12 35.84 27.88 22.53
C VAL A 12 34.93 28.49 23.60
N SER A 13 34.49 29.73 23.37
CA SER A 13 33.59 30.41 24.32
C SER A 13 32.42 29.48 24.62
N PRO A 14 32.03 29.27 25.90
CA PRO A 14 30.92 28.39 26.26
C PRO A 14 29.66 28.67 25.44
N VAL A 15 29.44 29.93 25.07
CA VAL A 15 28.33 30.36 24.22
C VAL A 15 28.40 29.78 22.81
N ILE A 16 29.59 29.77 22.19
CA ILE A 16 29.79 29.23 20.84
C ILE A 16 29.56 27.72 20.83
N ALA A 17 30.03 27.03 21.88
CA ALA A 17 29.81 25.59 22.02
C ALA A 17 28.31 25.25 22.12
N VAL A 18 27.55 26.02 22.90
CA VAL A 18 26.10 25.84 23.02
C VAL A 18 25.39 26.13 21.69
N MET A 19 25.75 27.19 20.98
CA MET A 19 25.16 27.51 19.69
C MET A 19 25.37 26.40 18.65
N LEU A 20 26.58 25.83 18.61
CA LEU A 20 26.89 24.69 17.74
C LEU A 20 26.10 23.44 18.15
N LEU A 21 25.96 23.19 19.46
CA LEU A 21 25.20 22.05 19.98
C LEU A 21 23.71 22.16 19.64
N VAL A 22 23.14 23.35 19.77
CA VAL A 22 21.73 23.62 19.40
C VAL A 22 21.53 23.43 17.89
N ALA A 23 22.43 23.94 17.05
CA ALA A 23 22.33 23.77 15.60
C ALA A 23 22.34 22.28 15.19
N VAL A 24 23.23 21.47 15.80
CA VAL A 24 23.29 20.02 15.56
C VAL A 24 22.02 19.33 16.06
N ALA A 25 21.52 19.69 17.24
CA ALA A 25 20.30 19.11 17.80
C ALA A 25 19.08 19.38 16.90
N VAL A 26 18.91 20.62 16.43
CA VAL A 26 17.80 20.99 15.54
C VAL A 26 17.90 20.24 14.20
N ALA A 27 19.10 20.13 13.62
CA ALA A 27 19.33 19.38 12.40
C ALA A 27 18.99 17.89 12.56
N ALA A 28 19.39 17.27 13.68
CA ALA A 28 19.11 15.88 13.97
C ALA A 28 17.60 15.61 14.16
N VAL A 29 16.91 16.47 14.91
CA VAL A 29 15.47 16.35 15.15
C VAL A 29 14.67 16.58 13.85
N GLY A 30 15.05 17.57 13.05
CA GLY A 30 14.42 17.85 11.76
C GLY A 30 14.58 16.69 10.76
N ALA A 31 15.79 16.13 10.67
CA ALA A 31 16.05 14.96 9.83
C ALA A 31 15.23 13.73 10.28
N TYR A 32 15.14 13.49 11.60
CA TYR A 32 14.33 12.39 12.15
C TYR A 32 12.84 12.58 11.84
N PHE A 33 12.32 13.81 11.98
CA PHE A 33 10.92 14.11 11.72
C PHE A 33 10.55 13.91 10.24
N ILE A 34 11.39 14.39 9.32
CA ILE A 34 11.19 14.20 7.87
C ILE A 34 11.26 12.71 7.51
N TRP A 35 12.24 11.99 8.06
CA TRP A 35 12.38 10.55 7.86
C TRP A 35 11.15 9.77 8.37
N PHE A 36 10.70 10.03 9.59
CA PHE A 36 9.53 9.38 10.18
C PHE A 36 8.23 9.64 9.39
N ARG A 37 8.00 10.89 8.97
CA ARG A 37 6.85 11.23 8.10
C ARG A 37 6.96 10.61 6.71
N SER A 38 8.18 10.56 6.14
CA SER A 38 8.43 9.89 4.87
C SER A 38 8.07 8.40 4.95
N PHE A 39 8.43 7.71 6.04
CA PHE A 39 8.06 6.30 6.25
C PHE A 39 6.55 6.08 6.36
N GLN A 40 5.83 6.95 7.08
CA GLN A 40 4.36 6.87 7.18
C GLN A 40 3.67 7.12 5.83
N THR A 41 4.20 8.04 5.02
CA THR A 41 3.60 8.34 3.69
C THR A 41 3.98 7.33 2.60
N GLN A 42 5.11 6.64 2.73
CA GLN A 42 5.57 5.66 1.73
C GLN A 42 4.99 4.26 1.93
N THR A 43 4.53 3.90 3.13
CA THR A 43 3.88 2.59 3.35
C THR A 43 2.57 2.43 2.57
N GLN A 44 1.92 3.54 2.19
CA GLN A 44 0.74 3.51 1.31
C GLN A 44 1.06 3.57 -0.19
N LYS A 45 2.17 4.23 -0.58
CA LYS A 45 2.55 4.36 -2.00
C LYS A 45 3.32 3.13 -2.53
N GLY A 46 4.20 2.55 -1.71
CA GLY A 46 5.05 1.41 -2.12
C GLY A 46 4.28 0.11 -2.35
N VAL A 47 3.08 -0.05 -1.78
CA VAL A 47 2.24 -1.25 -1.96
C VAL A 47 1.28 -1.09 -3.15
N GLN A 48 1.07 0.14 -3.66
CA GLN A 48 0.27 0.39 -4.87
C GLN A 48 1.09 0.26 -6.16
N GLU A 49 2.41 0.47 -6.13
CA GLU A 49 3.22 0.40 -7.35
C GLU A 49 3.54 -1.04 -7.80
N ALA A 50 3.53 -2.02 -6.89
CA ALA A 50 3.77 -3.42 -7.26
C ALA A 50 2.55 -4.12 -7.89
N SER A 51 1.34 -3.58 -7.76
CA SER A 51 0.15 -4.11 -8.45
C SER A 51 -0.36 -3.24 -9.60
N SER A 52 0.06 -1.98 -9.68
CA SER A 52 -0.22 -1.12 -10.83
C SER A 52 0.73 -1.36 -12.02
N GLY A 53 1.77 -2.19 -11.83
CA GLY A 53 2.84 -2.44 -12.82
C GLY A 53 2.74 -3.73 -13.63
N ALA A 54 1.77 -4.61 -13.36
CA ALA A 54 1.53 -5.80 -14.19
C ALA A 54 0.74 -5.43 -15.47
N LEU A 55 1.42 -4.76 -16.39
CA LEU A 55 1.17 -4.72 -17.83
C LEU A 55 -0.31 -4.78 -18.28
N GLY A 56 -0.96 -3.61 -18.40
CA GLY A 56 -1.89 -3.34 -19.51
C GLY A 56 -3.22 -4.10 -19.58
N THR A 57 -3.61 -4.87 -18.57
CA THR A 57 -4.83 -5.71 -18.65
C THR A 57 -6.13 -4.93 -18.41
N GLY A 58 -6.05 -3.65 -18.05
CA GLY A 58 -7.20 -2.76 -17.97
C GLY A 58 -7.99 -2.81 -16.67
N LEU A 59 -7.65 -3.68 -15.72
CA LEU A 59 -8.34 -3.78 -14.43
C LEU A 59 -7.47 -3.19 -13.31
N GLN A 60 -8.02 -2.25 -12.55
CA GLN A 60 -7.35 -1.60 -11.43
C GLN A 60 -8.19 -1.69 -10.16
N VAL A 61 -7.57 -1.96 -9.02
CA VAL A 61 -8.21 -1.79 -7.71
C VAL A 61 -8.11 -0.35 -7.27
N VAL A 62 -9.25 0.29 -7.05
CA VAL A 62 -9.35 1.68 -6.57
C VAL A 62 -9.32 1.73 -5.05
N SER A 63 -10.05 0.82 -4.40
CA SER A 63 -10.08 0.70 -2.95
C SER A 63 -10.50 -0.70 -2.52
N LEU A 64 -10.11 -1.06 -1.30
CA LEU A 64 -10.54 -2.28 -0.61
C LEU A 64 -10.79 -1.91 0.85
N SER A 65 -11.93 -2.33 1.39
CA SER A 65 -12.33 -2.14 2.79
C SER A 65 -13.12 -3.36 3.27
N ASP A 66 -13.27 -3.54 4.57
CA ASP A 66 -14.14 -4.57 5.15
C ASP A 66 -15.02 -4.03 6.28
N ASP A 67 -16.05 -4.79 6.64
CA ASP A 67 -16.96 -4.52 7.78
C ASP A 67 -16.80 -5.54 8.93
N GLY A 68 -15.68 -6.27 8.95
CA GLY A 68 -15.43 -7.38 9.87
C GLY A 68 -16.08 -8.71 9.46
N SER A 69 -16.93 -8.73 8.42
CA SER A 69 -17.53 -9.97 7.89
C SER A 69 -17.35 -10.14 6.39
N VAL A 70 -17.19 -9.04 5.65
CA VAL A 70 -17.25 -8.99 4.19
C VAL A 70 -16.27 -7.95 3.67
N TYR A 71 -15.61 -8.22 2.55
CA TYR A 71 -14.81 -7.22 1.84
C TYR A 71 -15.62 -6.50 0.76
N TYR A 72 -15.38 -5.20 0.62
CA TYR A 72 -15.88 -4.33 -0.44
C TYR A 72 -14.69 -3.88 -1.28
N VAL A 73 -14.62 -4.38 -2.51
CA VAL A 73 -13.58 -3.99 -3.47
C VAL A 73 -14.17 -3.09 -4.53
N VAL A 74 -13.55 -1.94 -4.76
CA VAL A 74 -13.88 -1.06 -5.88
C VAL A 74 -12.85 -1.29 -6.96
N VAL A 75 -13.29 -1.77 -8.12
CA VAL A 75 -12.42 -1.98 -9.28
C VAL A 75 -12.84 -1.09 -10.43
N LYS A 76 -11.86 -0.65 -11.22
CA LYS A 76 -12.04 0.24 -12.37
C LYS A 76 -11.53 -0.43 -13.63
N ASN A 77 -12.30 -0.27 -14.71
CA ASN A 77 -11.80 -0.54 -16.05
C ASN A 77 -11.04 0.70 -16.54
N THR A 78 -9.73 0.58 -16.69
CA THR A 78 -8.82 1.65 -17.14
C THR A 78 -8.66 1.69 -18.66
N LEU A 79 -9.28 0.76 -19.40
CA LEU A 79 -9.29 0.78 -20.86
C LEU A 79 -10.12 1.95 -21.38
N SER A 80 -9.74 2.45 -22.56
CA SER A 80 -10.49 3.47 -23.30
C SER A 80 -11.70 2.90 -24.06
N SER A 81 -11.73 1.59 -24.28
CA SER A 81 -12.82 0.86 -24.94
C SER A 81 -12.83 -0.61 -24.52
N GLY A 82 -13.96 -1.29 -24.69
CA GLY A 82 -14.13 -2.70 -24.31
C GLY A 82 -14.45 -2.87 -22.82
N ASP A 83 -15.53 -3.60 -22.53
CA ASP A 83 -15.91 -3.90 -21.17
C ASP A 83 -15.09 -5.04 -20.58
N LEU A 84 -14.90 -4.98 -19.26
CA LEU A 84 -14.34 -6.08 -18.50
C LEU A 84 -15.46 -6.80 -17.77
N ILE A 85 -15.46 -8.13 -17.79
CA ILE A 85 -16.41 -8.96 -17.06
C ILE A 85 -15.71 -9.50 -15.82
N PHE A 86 -16.05 -8.98 -14.65
CA PHE A 86 -15.50 -9.49 -13.39
C PHE A 86 -15.92 -10.95 -13.19
N THR A 87 -14.93 -11.81 -13.03
CA THR A 87 -15.10 -13.27 -12.97
C THR A 87 -15.00 -13.77 -11.54
N GLY A 88 -14.14 -13.18 -10.71
CA GLY A 88 -14.01 -13.61 -9.33
C GLY A 88 -12.82 -13.02 -8.60
N ALA A 89 -12.64 -13.50 -7.37
CA ALA A 89 -11.54 -13.13 -6.50
C ALA A 89 -11.01 -14.36 -5.77
N LYS A 90 -9.68 -14.48 -5.68
CA LYS A 90 -8.96 -15.48 -4.88
C LYS A 90 -8.16 -14.76 -3.80
N VAL A 91 -7.82 -15.45 -2.71
CA VAL A 91 -7.16 -14.83 -1.55
C VAL A 91 -6.05 -15.70 -0.98
N ASN A 92 -4.96 -15.07 -0.53
CA ASN A 92 -3.79 -15.71 0.09
C ASN A 92 -3.34 -14.92 1.34
N PRO A 93 -3.04 -15.54 2.50
CA PRO A 93 -3.17 -16.96 2.80
C PRO A 93 -4.63 -17.40 2.66
N PRO A 94 -4.87 -18.58 2.06
CA PRO A 94 -6.22 -19.10 1.95
C PRO A 94 -6.69 -19.49 3.36
N GLY A 95 -7.89 -19.05 3.73
CA GLY A 95 -8.55 -19.59 4.91
C GLY A 95 -9.01 -21.03 4.65
N THR A 96 -9.81 -21.57 5.56
CA THR A 96 -10.53 -22.83 5.33
C THR A 96 -11.55 -22.59 4.20
N GLY A 97 -11.22 -23.02 2.99
CA GLY A 97 -11.95 -22.67 1.77
C GLY A 97 -11.20 -21.61 0.96
N ASN A 98 -10.68 -22.01 -0.20
CA ASN A 98 -9.77 -21.23 -1.04
C ASN A 98 -10.49 -20.17 -1.88
N ASP A 99 -11.78 -19.96 -1.64
CA ASP A 99 -12.69 -19.24 -2.52
C ASP A 99 -13.49 -18.20 -1.71
N LEU A 100 -13.45 -16.95 -2.17
CA LEU A 100 -14.42 -15.93 -1.75
C LEU A 100 -15.75 -16.29 -2.42
N ASN A 101 -16.76 -16.64 -1.63
CA ASN A 101 -18.05 -17.06 -2.18
C ASN A 101 -18.76 -15.83 -2.74
N SER A 102 -18.95 -15.81 -4.06
CA SER A 102 -19.86 -14.93 -4.79
C SER A 102 -19.61 -13.42 -4.68
N THR A 103 -19.10 -12.89 -5.78
CA THR A 103 -19.21 -11.49 -6.23
C THR A 103 -20.67 -11.02 -6.24
N TYR A 104 -21.16 -10.37 -5.18
CA TYR A 104 -22.51 -9.77 -5.22
C TYR A 104 -22.45 -8.34 -5.75
N SER A 105 -22.27 -8.20 -7.07
CA SER A 105 -22.77 -7.03 -7.78
C SER A 105 -23.83 -7.51 -8.76
N THR A 106 -24.95 -6.80 -8.85
CA THR A 106 -25.95 -7.03 -9.89
C THR A 106 -25.39 -6.80 -11.30
N THR A 107 -24.22 -6.16 -11.38
CA THR A 107 -23.49 -5.88 -12.62
C THR A 107 -22.10 -6.50 -12.55
N ILE A 108 -21.88 -7.55 -13.33
CA ILE A 108 -20.54 -8.16 -13.54
C ILE A 108 -19.70 -7.42 -14.59
N ARG A 109 -20.32 -6.47 -15.31
CA ARG A 109 -19.70 -5.70 -16.40
C ARG A 109 -19.15 -4.38 -15.89
N ILE A 110 -17.89 -4.10 -16.21
CA ILE A 110 -17.20 -2.85 -15.88
C ILE A 110 -16.94 -2.11 -17.19
N GLN A 111 -17.71 -1.06 -17.44
CA GLN A 111 -17.56 -0.23 -18.64
C GLN A 111 -16.24 0.54 -18.65
N PRO A 112 -15.67 0.85 -19.83
CA PRO A 112 -14.47 1.68 -19.97
C PRO A 112 -14.52 2.95 -19.12
N GLY A 113 -13.48 3.20 -18.33
CA GLY A 113 -13.35 4.36 -17.45
C GLY A 113 -14.27 4.36 -16.22
N LYS A 114 -15.15 3.35 -16.05
CA LYS A 114 -16.06 3.24 -14.90
C LYS A 114 -15.51 2.33 -13.81
N SER A 115 -16.01 2.56 -12.60
CA SER A 115 -15.74 1.73 -11.43
C SER A 115 -17.00 1.02 -10.97
N VAL A 116 -16.83 -0.21 -10.48
CA VAL A 116 -17.90 -1.02 -9.89
C VAL A 116 -17.42 -1.53 -8.53
N THR A 117 -18.33 -1.59 -7.56
CA THR A 117 -18.06 -2.16 -6.25
C THR A 117 -18.52 -3.60 -6.22
N TYR A 118 -17.66 -4.50 -5.78
CA TYR A 118 -17.96 -5.90 -5.58
C TYR A 118 -17.84 -6.27 -4.11
N ARG A 119 -18.81 -7.05 -3.65
CA ARG A 119 -18.85 -7.62 -2.31
C ARG A 119 -18.25 -9.02 -2.35
N LEU A 120 -17.21 -9.27 -1.57
CA LEU A 120 -16.51 -10.56 -1.48
C LEU A 120 -16.75 -11.16 -0.09
N VAL A 121 -17.38 -12.34 -0.04
CA VAL A 121 -17.73 -12.99 1.23
C VAL A 121 -16.71 -14.08 1.56
N PRO A 122 -15.85 -13.88 2.58
CA PRO A 122 -14.91 -14.92 3.01
C PRO A 122 -15.64 -16.10 3.64
N GLN A 123 -15.10 -17.30 3.45
CA GLN A 123 -15.54 -18.53 4.13
C GLN A 123 -14.74 -18.81 5.41
N TYR A 124 -14.08 -17.78 5.94
CA TYR A 124 -13.23 -17.82 7.11
C TYR A 124 -13.46 -16.53 7.94
N PRO A 125 -13.18 -16.56 9.25
CA PRO A 125 -13.27 -15.36 10.08
C PRO A 125 -12.17 -14.36 9.72
N LEU A 126 -12.53 -13.07 9.65
CA LEU A 126 -11.57 -11.98 9.56
C LEU A 126 -10.91 -11.77 10.92
N ALA A 127 -9.63 -11.42 10.90
CA ALA A 127 -8.86 -11.17 12.12
C ALA A 127 -8.02 -9.91 11.95
N THR A 128 -8.37 -8.85 12.67
CA THR A 128 -7.75 -7.52 12.58
C THR A 128 -6.22 -7.59 12.53
N GLY A 129 -5.63 -6.88 11.56
CA GLY A 129 -4.19 -6.85 11.32
C GLY A 129 -3.65 -8.01 10.49
N THR A 130 -4.48 -8.99 10.12
CA THR A 130 -4.06 -10.09 9.23
C THR A 130 -3.96 -9.59 7.79
N SER A 131 -2.75 -9.55 7.25
CA SER A 131 -2.51 -9.20 5.85
C SER A 131 -2.90 -10.33 4.90
N ARG A 132 -3.69 -9.98 3.89
CA ARG A 132 -4.15 -10.87 2.83
C ARG A 132 -3.92 -10.26 1.46
N THR A 133 -3.52 -11.07 0.51
CA THR A 133 -3.37 -10.72 -0.90
C THR A 133 -4.53 -11.29 -1.69
N PHE A 134 -5.26 -10.42 -2.37
CA PHE A 134 -6.37 -10.76 -3.24
C PHE A 134 -5.89 -10.76 -4.69
N LEU A 135 -6.27 -11.78 -5.44
CA LEU A 135 -6.15 -11.84 -6.91
C LEU A 135 -7.55 -11.68 -7.49
N LEU A 136 -7.77 -10.60 -8.20
CA LEU A 136 -9.05 -10.24 -8.80
C LEU A 136 -8.98 -10.54 -10.30
N GLU A 137 -9.96 -11.28 -10.79
CA GLU A 137 -9.99 -11.84 -12.14
C GLU A 137 -11.15 -11.25 -12.94
N ALA A 138 -10.89 -10.89 -14.19
CA ALA A 138 -11.87 -10.52 -15.19
C ALA A 138 -11.63 -11.28 -16.51
N ASN A 139 -12.68 -11.34 -17.34
CA ASN A 139 -12.70 -12.03 -18.64
C ASN A 139 -12.16 -13.46 -18.53
N SER A 140 -12.73 -14.28 -17.63
CA SER A 140 -12.32 -15.67 -17.42
C SER A 140 -10.83 -15.80 -17.04
N ALA A 141 -10.37 -14.94 -16.14
CA ALA A 141 -8.99 -14.87 -15.64
C ALA A 141 -7.92 -14.49 -16.68
N THR A 142 -8.30 -13.93 -17.84
CA THR A 142 -7.34 -13.35 -18.80
C THR A 142 -6.85 -11.98 -18.38
N VAL A 143 -7.64 -11.27 -17.57
CA VAL A 143 -7.30 -9.97 -16.98
C VAL A 143 -7.24 -10.16 -15.47
N VAL A 144 -6.08 -9.90 -14.87
CA VAL A 144 -5.88 -10.09 -13.43
C VAL A 144 -5.23 -8.86 -12.81
N THR A 145 -5.59 -8.56 -11.57
CA THR A 145 -4.92 -7.57 -10.74
C THR A 145 -4.83 -8.08 -9.30
N THR A 146 -3.85 -7.60 -8.54
CA THR A 146 -3.65 -8.00 -7.15
C THR A 146 -3.75 -6.81 -6.21
N VAL A 147 -4.18 -7.06 -4.98
CA VAL A 147 -4.15 -6.05 -3.92
C VAL A 147 -3.90 -6.73 -2.59
N THR A 148 -3.02 -6.14 -1.78
CA THR A 148 -2.80 -6.57 -0.40
C THR A 148 -3.58 -5.66 0.54
N TYR A 149 -4.26 -6.25 1.51
CA TYR A 149 -5.08 -5.55 2.48
C TYR A 149 -4.99 -6.26 3.84
N ALA A 150 -4.92 -5.47 4.91
CA ALA A 150 -4.95 -5.99 6.26
C ALA A 150 -6.39 -5.89 6.80
N ASP A 151 -6.93 -7.00 7.29
CA ASP A 151 -8.26 -7.05 7.91
C ASP A 151 -8.39 -5.93 8.96
N SER A 152 -9.51 -5.19 8.94
CA SER A 152 -9.74 -4.04 9.84
C SER A 152 -10.10 -4.41 11.27
#